data_AF-A0A3B9YB58-F1
#
_entry.id   AF-A0A3B9YB58-F1
#
_cell.length_a   1.000
_cell.length_b   1.000
_cell.length_c   1.000
_cell.angle_alpha   90.00
_cell.angle_beta   90.00
_cell.angle_gamma   90.00
#
_symmetry.space_group_name_H-M   'P 1'
#
loop_
_entity.id
_entity.type
_entity.pdbx_description
1 polymer ?
#
loop_
_entity_poly.entity_id
_entity_poly.type
_entity_poly.pdbx_seq_one_letter_code
_entity_poly.pdbx_strand_id
1 'polypeptide(L)'
;MIKNRAVAALLKAWTLLRQAFNRQKIYEILPAFLVWLTFVLAIVVSFARPLWAIVFIIIFDLLWLIRVYYLVIHLLASWIRFKHDAKISWLDELKTLPDKNWEDYCHLIFLPTYKEPYEVIDKTFDALAKVNYPTHKFLLVLAGETRDRNNFLDVAERLNQKYGHKFLKILVTLHPQNLADEIPGKGSNINYAGHQAQKLIDELKIPYEKIIVSSFDIDTCVYPDYFAYLTYKY
;
A
#
# COMPACT_ATOMS: atom_id res chain seq x y z
N MET A 1 -44.21 -19.12 10.89
CA MET A 1 -43.28 -19.96 10.10
C MET A 1 -41.99 -19.24 9.64
N ILE A 2 -41.93 -17.90 9.60
CA ILE A 2 -40.78 -17.13 9.07
C ILE A 2 -39.60 -17.00 10.07
N LYS A 3 -39.87 -16.94 11.39
CA LYS A 3 -38.83 -16.84 12.43
C LYS A 3 -37.83 -18.02 12.46
N ASN A 4 -38.28 -19.25 12.18
CA ASN A 4 -37.40 -20.43 12.21
C ASN A 4 -36.39 -20.49 11.05
N ARG A 5 -36.70 -19.90 9.89
CA ARG A 5 -35.77 -19.88 8.74
C ARG A 5 -34.63 -18.89 8.93
N ALA A 6 -34.91 -17.74 9.53
CA ALA A 6 -33.88 -16.73 9.84
C ALA A 6 -32.88 -17.23 10.89
N VAL A 7 -33.36 -17.89 11.94
CA VAL A 7 -32.50 -18.47 12.99
C VAL A 7 -31.65 -19.63 12.45
N ALA A 8 -32.21 -20.49 11.59
CA ALA A 8 -31.45 -21.55 10.93
C ALA A 8 -30.38 -21.01 9.96
N ALA A 9 -30.68 -19.93 9.24
CA ALA A 9 -29.71 -19.27 8.36
C ALA A 9 -28.56 -18.64 9.16
N LEU A 10 -28.86 -18.00 10.30
CA LEU A 10 -27.86 -17.42 11.20
C LEU A 10 -26.97 -18.47 11.86
N LEU A 11 -27.53 -19.60 12.31
CA LEU A 11 -26.75 -20.71 12.85
C LEU A 11 -25.84 -21.33 11.79
N LYS A 12 -26.35 -21.51 10.56
CA LYS A 12 -25.56 -22.02 9.44
C LYS A 12 -24.43 -21.05 9.07
N ALA A 13 -24.72 -19.75 8.98
CA ALA A 13 -23.71 -18.72 8.75
C ALA A 13 -22.66 -18.69 9.86
N TRP A 14 -23.06 -18.78 11.14
CA TRP A 14 -22.15 -18.81 12.28
C TRP A 14 -21.25 -20.05 12.28
N THR A 15 -21.79 -21.23 11.95
CA THR A 15 -20.97 -22.45 11.82
C THR A 15 -19.97 -22.37 10.68
N LEU A 16 -20.35 -21.80 9.54
CA LEU A 16 -19.46 -21.59 8.39
C LEU A 16 -18.37 -20.57 8.70
N LEU A 17 -18.72 -19.46 9.35
CA LEU A 17 -17.77 -18.44 9.81
C LEU A 17 -16.79 -19.02 10.84
N ARG A 18 -17.28 -19.81 11.79
CA ARG A 18 -16.44 -20.48 12.79
C ARG A 18 -15.50 -21.52 12.16
N GLN A 19 -15.97 -22.27 11.16
CA GLN A 19 -15.11 -23.18 10.40
C GLN A 19 -14.06 -22.44 9.58
N ALA A 20 -14.42 -21.33 8.93
CA ALA A 20 -13.50 -20.50 8.16
C ALA A 20 -12.41 -19.89 9.07
N PHE A 21 -12.81 -19.37 10.23
CA PHE A 21 -11.90 -18.80 11.23
C PHE A 21 -10.94 -19.85 11.82
N ASN A 22 -11.43 -21.07 12.11
CA ASN A 22 -10.56 -22.16 12.57
C ASN A 22 -9.59 -22.64 11.48
N ARG A 23 -9.98 -22.61 10.20
CA ARG A 23 -9.05 -22.92 9.09
C ARG A 23 -7.96 -21.87 8.96
N GLN A 24 -8.29 -20.58 9.05
CA GLN A 24 -7.30 -19.49 8.99
C GLN A 24 -6.23 -19.63 10.08
N LYS A 25 -6.62 -19.92 11.32
CA LYS A 25 -5.68 -20.15 12.42
C LYS A 25 -4.71 -21.32 12.18
N ILE A 26 -5.17 -22.41 11.55
CA ILE A 26 -4.28 -23.53 11.20
C ILE A 26 -3.24 -23.08 10.18
N TYR A 27 -3.65 -22.30 9.17
CA TYR A 27 -2.72 -21.75 8.18
C TYR A 27 -1.78 -20.69 8.76
N GLU A 28 -2.18 -19.98 9.82
CA GLU A 28 -1.32 -19.03 10.55
C GLU A 28 -0.25 -19.74 11.38
N ILE A 29 -0.55 -20.89 11.98
CA ILE A 29 0.38 -21.65 12.83
C ILE A 29 1.35 -22.49 11.99
N LEU A 30 0.89 -22.98 10.84
CA LEU A 30 1.64 -23.92 10.00
C LEU A 30 3.08 -23.46 9.66
N PRO A 31 3.35 -22.19 9.27
CA PRO A 31 4.70 -21.75 8.93
C PRO A 31 5.63 -21.83 10.14
N ALA A 32 5.19 -21.34 11.29
CA ALA A 32 5.99 -21.35 12.51
C ALA A 32 6.26 -22.80 12.97
N PHE A 33 5.23 -23.65 12.94
CA PHE A 33 5.37 -25.06 13.26
C PHE A 33 6.38 -25.78 12.35
N LEU A 34 6.31 -25.56 11.03
CA LEU A 34 7.24 -26.17 10.07
C LEU A 34 8.69 -25.72 10.31
N VAL A 35 8.91 -24.45 10.67
CA VAL A 35 10.25 -23.92 11.01
C VAL A 35 10.80 -24.63 12.25
N TRP A 36 10.04 -24.66 13.35
CA TRP A 36 10.48 -25.33 14.58
C TRP A 36 10.68 -26.83 14.39
N LEU A 37 9.79 -27.49 13.66
CA LEU A 37 9.91 -28.90 13.32
C LEU A 37 11.22 -29.16 12.56
N THR A 38 11.56 -28.30 11.60
CA THR A 38 12.79 -28.44 10.82
C THR A 38 14.05 -28.34 11.69
N PHE A 39 14.09 -27.38 12.63
CA PHE A 39 15.22 -27.24 13.55
C PHE A 39 15.35 -28.40 14.52
N VAL A 40 14.24 -28.83 15.14
CA VAL A 40 14.25 -29.99 16.04
C VAL A 40 14.68 -31.25 15.29
N LEU A 41 14.16 -31.46 14.08
CA LEU A 41 14.52 -32.61 13.24
C LEU A 41 16.01 -32.58 12.88
N ALA A 42 16.56 -31.43 12.51
CA ALA A 42 17.99 -31.29 12.20
C ALA A 42 18.87 -31.67 13.40
N ILE A 43 18.49 -31.25 14.62
CA ILE A 43 19.21 -31.59 15.86
C ILE A 43 19.08 -33.09 16.15
N VAL A 44 17.87 -33.66 16.12
CA VAL A 44 17.67 -35.09 16.44
C VAL A 44 18.38 -35.99 15.42
N VAL A 45 18.30 -35.67 14.13
CA VAL A 45 18.94 -36.44 13.06
C VAL A 45 20.46 -36.32 13.12
N SER A 46 21.03 -35.20 13.58
CA SER A 46 22.49 -35.06 13.71
C SER A 46 23.08 -36.05 14.73
N PHE A 47 22.37 -36.31 15.84
CA PHE A 47 22.78 -37.32 16.82
C PHE A 47 22.46 -38.75 16.37
N ALA A 48 21.29 -38.99 15.78
CA ALA A 48 20.85 -40.34 15.42
C ALA A 48 21.52 -40.89 14.15
N ARG A 49 21.74 -40.03 13.15
CA ARG A 49 22.15 -40.38 11.79
C ARG A 49 22.95 -39.22 11.15
N PRO A 50 24.20 -38.96 11.59
CA PRO A 50 24.97 -37.76 11.21
C PRO A 50 25.18 -37.60 9.69
N LEU A 51 25.35 -38.70 8.95
CA LEU A 51 25.50 -38.62 7.48
C LEU A 51 24.26 -38.04 6.78
N TRP A 52 23.06 -38.38 7.25
CA TRP A 52 21.81 -37.85 6.70
C TRP A 52 21.62 -36.37 7.05
N ALA A 53 22.03 -35.96 8.27
CA ALA A 53 22.02 -34.56 8.66
C ALA A 53 22.92 -33.71 7.75
N ILE A 54 24.13 -34.19 7.42
CA ILE A 54 25.04 -33.51 6.50
C ILE A 54 24.43 -33.36 5.11
N VAL A 55 23.86 -34.43 4.55
CA VAL A 55 23.19 -34.37 3.23
C VAL A 55 22.04 -33.36 3.24
N PHE A 56 21.22 -33.36 4.30
CA PHE A 56 20.13 -32.39 4.45
C PHE A 56 20.63 -30.94 4.50
N ILE A 57 21.66 -30.66 5.31
CA ILE A 57 22.25 -29.32 5.42
C ILE A 57 22.80 -28.87 4.07
N ILE A 58 23.54 -29.72 3.37
CA ILE A 58 24.09 -29.38 2.04
C ILE A 58 22.97 -29.03 1.05
N ILE A 59 21.89 -29.82 1.00
CA ILE A 59 20.74 -29.53 0.12
C ILE A 59 20.09 -28.20 0.50
N PHE A 60 19.88 -27.98 1.79
CA PHE A 60 19.30 -26.74 2.31
C PHE A 60 20.17 -25.51 1.93
N ASP A 61 21.48 -25.60 2.14
CA ASP A 61 22.43 -24.54 1.81
C ASP A 61 22.48 -24.29 0.30
N LEU A 62 22.42 -25.33 -0.54
CA LEU A 62 22.33 -25.18 -1.99
C LEU A 62 21.04 -24.48 -2.43
N LEU A 63 19.90 -24.82 -1.83
CA LEU A 63 18.63 -24.12 -2.09
C LEU A 63 18.70 -22.65 -1.70
N TRP A 64 19.30 -22.33 -0.55
CA TRP A 64 19.52 -20.96 -0.12
C TRP A 64 20.49 -20.23 -1.05
N LEU A 65 21.58 -20.87 -1.46
CA LEU A 65 22.54 -20.31 -2.41
C LEU A 65 21.86 -19.92 -3.73
N ILE A 66 21.02 -20.81 -4.28
CA ILE A 66 20.26 -20.53 -5.51
C ILE A 66 19.30 -19.34 -5.31
N ARG A 67 18.58 -19.28 -4.17
CA ARG A 67 17.70 -18.14 -3.86
C ARG A 67 18.45 -16.83 -3.73
N VAL A 68 19.60 -16.82 -3.05
CA VAL A 68 20.46 -15.64 -2.90
C VAL A 68 21.01 -15.21 -4.26
N TYR A 69 21.47 -16.15 -5.07
CA TYR A 69 21.95 -15.86 -6.42
C TYR A 69 20.86 -15.23 -7.30
N TYR A 70 19.65 -15.80 -7.29
CA TYR A 70 18.49 -15.23 -7.99
C TYR A 70 18.19 -13.81 -7.53
N LEU A 71 18.16 -13.57 -6.20
CA LEU A 71 17.92 -12.25 -5.62
C LEU A 71 18.99 -11.24 -6.07
N VAL A 72 20.27 -11.61 -6.01
CA VAL A 72 21.40 -10.73 -6.36
C VAL A 72 21.33 -10.32 -7.83
N ILE A 73 21.04 -11.26 -8.76
CA ILE A 73 20.88 -10.92 -10.18
C ILE A 73 19.76 -9.90 -10.38
N HIS A 74 18.58 -10.14 -9.79
CA HIS A 74 17.43 -9.24 -9.96
C HIS A 74 17.68 -7.87 -9.33
N LEU A 75 18.38 -7.84 -8.19
CA LEU A 75 18.76 -6.61 -7.52
C LEU A 75 19.74 -5.80 -8.37
N LEU A 76 20.80 -6.43 -8.91
CA LEU A 76 21.76 -5.78 -9.78
C LEU A 76 21.11 -5.27 -11.06
N ALA A 77 20.30 -6.10 -11.72
CA ALA A 77 19.59 -5.71 -12.93
C ALA A 77 18.63 -4.54 -12.68
N SER A 78 17.91 -4.54 -11.55
CA SER A 78 17.01 -3.44 -11.17
C SER A 78 17.76 -2.18 -10.79
N TRP A 79 18.91 -2.30 -10.13
CA TRP A 79 19.78 -1.18 -9.80
C TRP A 79 20.35 -0.49 -11.05
N ILE A 80 20.83 -1.27 -12.02
CA ILE A 80 21.35 -0.73 -13.28
C ILE A 80 20.23 0.01 -14.04
N ARG A 81 19.04 -0.60 -14.16
CA ARG A 81 17.86 0.05 -14.77
C ARG A 81 17.47 1.32 -14.03
N PHE A 82 17.39 1.28 -12.71
CA PHE A 82 17.07 2.46 -11.90
C PHE A 82 18.09 3.58 -12.12
N LYS A 83 19.40 3.28 -12.16
CA LYS A 83 20.45 4.27 -12.41
C LYS A 83 20.41 4.86 -13.81
N HIS A 84 19.96 4.08 -14.79
CA HIS A 84 19.72 4.57 -16.14
C HIS A 84 18.50 5.50 -16.16
N ASP A 85 17.36 5.00 -15.67
CA ASP A 85 16.07 5.70 -15.70
C ASP A 85 16.09 6.98 -14.85
N ALA A 86 16.81 7.00 -13.72
CA ALA A 86 16.93 8.19 -12.87
C ALA A 86 17.69 9.36 -13.51
N LYS A 87 18.44 9.13 -14.61
CA LYS A 87 19.15 10.17 -15.36
C LYS A 87 18.30 10.80 -16.47
N ILE A 88 17.20 10.16 -16.83
CA ILE A 88 16.31 10.63 -17.88
C ILE A 88 15.41 11.72 -17.31
N SER A 89 15.25 12.82 -18.05
CA SER A 89 14.25 13.85 -17.74
C SER A 89 12.88 13.34 -18.23
N TRP A 90 12.14 12.68 -17.35
CA TRP A 90 10.90 12.01 -17.75
C TRP A 90 9.81 12.99 -18.15
N LEU A 91 9.83 14.20 -17.62
CA LEU A 91 8.87 15.24 -18.03
C LEU A 91 9.12 15.67 -19.48
N ASP A 92 10.37 15.72 -19.92
CA ASP A 92 10.68 16.08 -21.31
C ASP A 92 10.34 14.94 -22.27
N GLU A 93 10.64 13.69 -21.90
CA GLU A 93 10.18 12.50 -22.64
C GLU A 93 8.66 12.40 -22.70
N LEU A 94 7.95 12.84 -21.65
CA LEU A 94 6.49 12.85 -21.65
C LEU A 94 5.93 13.87 -22.65
N LYS A 95 6.58 15.03 -22.80
CA LYS A 95 6.17 16.08 -23.75
C LYS A 95 6.42 15.72 -25.21
N THR A 96 7.34 14.80 -25.50
CA THR A 96 7.63 14.39 -26.89
C THR A 96 6.63 13.37 -27.42
N LEU A 97 5.77 12.80 -26.59
CA LEU A 97 4.76 11.83 -27.00
C LEU A 97 3.61 12.52 -27.75
N PRO A 98 3.44 12.29 -29.07
CA PRO A 98 2.44 13.00 -29.87
C PRO A 98 1.00 12.55 -29.59
N ASP A 99 0.82 11.30 -29.14
CA ASP A 99 -0.51 10.67 -28.98
C ASP A 99 -0.99 10.62 -27.52
N LYS A 100 -0.15 11.01 -26.56
CA LYS A 100 -0.55 11.10 -25.15
C LYS A 100 -0.86 12.57 -24.84
N ASN A 101 -2.15 12.90 -24.73
CA ASN A 101 -2.60 14.08 -23.98
C ASN A 101 -2.32 13.85 -22.48
N TRP A 102 -1.03 13.77 -22.12
CA TRP A 102 -0.57 13.54 -20.76
C TRP A 102 -1.06 14.66 -19.82
N GLU A 103 -1.38 15.82 -20.40
CA GLU A 103 -1.92 16.94 -19.69
C GLU A 103 -3.33 16.74 -19.15
N ASP A 104 -4.11 15.81 -19.73
CA ASP A 104 -5.46 15.52 -19.27
C ASP A 104 -5.47 14.64 -18.01
N TYR A 105 -4.33 14.02 -17.67
CA TYR A 105 -4.26 13.09 -16.54
C TYR A 105 -4.20 13.81 -15.20
N CYS A 106 -5.00 13.30 -14.27
CA CYS A 106 -5.02 13.69 -12.86
C CYS A 106 -4.41 12.59 -12.00
N HIS A 107 -3.64 12.96 -10.99
CA HIS A 107 -3.11 12.01 -10.01
C HIS A 107 -3.94 12.05 -8.73
N LEU A 108 -4.60 10.94 -8.43
CA LEU A 108 -5.30 10.72 -7.16
C LEU A 108 -4.35 10.02 -6.19
N ILE A 109 -3.94 10.71 -5.12
CA ILE A 109 -2.89 10.23 -4.22
C ILE A 109 -3.48 10.03 -2.81
N PHE A 110 -3.59 8.79 -2.37
CA PHE A 110 -4.03 8.43 -1.03
C PHE A 110 -2.86 8.47 -0.04
N LEU A 111 -3.08 9.20 1.06
CA LEU A 111 -2.14 9.43 2.15
C LEU A 111 -2.84 9.10 3.48
N PRO A 112 -3.03 7.81 3.81
CA PRO A 112 -3.57 7.38 5.10
C PRO A 112 -2.59 7.65 6.24
N THR A 113 -3.09 8.11 7.37
CA THR A 113 -2.30 8.48 8.54
C THR A 113 -3.06 8.16 9.83
N TYR A 114 -2.34 7.66 10.82
CA TYR A 114 -2.79 7.50 12.19
C TYR A 114 -1.71 7.90 13.19
N LYS A 115 -1.88 9.07 13.81
CA LYS A 115 -1.00 9.62 14.86
C LYS A 115 0.45 9.92 14.44
N GLU A 116 0.74 10.03 13.15
CA GLU A 116 2.06 10.47 12.71
C GLU A 116 2.31 11.94 13.07
N PRO A 117 3.55 12.31 13.44
CA PRO A 117 3.90 13.69 13.73
C PRO A 117 3.73 14.59 12.51
N TYR A 118 3.38 15.87 12.75
CA TYR A 118 3.24 16.87 11.70
C TYR A 118 4.47 16.93 10.78
N GLU A 119 5.67 16.82 11.33
CA GLU A 119 6.93 16.93 10.58
C GLU A 119 7.12 15.81 9.55
N VAL A 120 6.56 14.63 9.80
CA VAL A 120 6.59 13.51 8.85
C VAL A 120 5.67 13.82 7.67
N ILE A 121 4.45 14.28 7.98
CA ILE A 121 3.43 14.59 6.98
C ILE A 121 3.87 15.80 6.14
N ASP A 122 4.43 16.83 6.78
CA ASP A 122 4.96 18.02 6.14
C ASP A 122 6.07 17.70 5.15
N LYS A 123 6.99 16.79 5.50
CA LYS A 123 8.05 16.31 4.59
C LYS A 123 7.49 15.65 3.33
N THR A 124 6.43 14.84 3.48
CA THR A 124 5.78 14.19 2.34
C THR A 124 5.07 15.20 1.44
N PHE A 125 4.34 16.15 2.02
CA PHE A 125 3.72 17.23 1.25
C PHE A 125 4.75 18.14 0.57
N ASP A 126 5.88 18.43 1.23
CA ASP A 126 7.00 19.16 0.65
C ASP A 126 7.63 18.41 -0.53
N ALA A 127 7.85 17.10 -0.41
CA ALA A 127 8.34 16.27 -1.50
C ALA A 127 7.37 16.28 -2.69
N LEU A 128 6.06 16.13 -2.45
CA LEU A 128 5.02 16.22 -3.46
C LEU A 128 4.94 17.59 -4.13
N ALA A 129 5.18 18.67 -3.38
CA ALA A 129 5.16 20.03 -3.91
C ALA A 129 6.39 20.37 -4.77
N LYS A 130 7.49 19.60 -4.63
CA LYS A 130 8.78 19.81 -5.31
C LYS A 130 9.02 18.86 -6.48
N VAL A 131 8.07 17.99 -6.81
CA VAL A 131 8.19 17.10 -7.97
C VAL A 131 8.27 17.89 -9.27
N ASN A 132 8.91 17.30 -10.27
CA ASN A 132 9.02 17.80 -11.63
C ASN A 132 7.78 17.39 -12.45
N TYR A 133 6.61 17.80 -11.98
CA TYR A 133 5.32 17.55 -12.63
C TYR A 133 4.30 18.63 -12.23
N PRO A 134 3.31 18.98 -13.08
CA PRO A 134 2.30 19.97 -12.71
C PRO A 134 1.44 19.56 -11.50
N THR A 135 1.77 20.12 -10.32
CA THR A 135 1.14 19.77 -9.04
C THR A 135 -0.33 20.18 -8.93
N HIS A 136 -0.79 21.15 -9.73
CA HIS A 136 -2.21 21.52 -9.84
C HIS A 136 -3.07 20.39 -10.45
N LYS A 137 -2.47 19.25 -10.83
CA LYS A 137 -3.16 18.03 -11.28
C LYS A 137 -3.29 16.98 -10.19
N PHE A 138 -2.79 17.26 -8.98
CA PHE A 138 -2.80 16.31 -7.87
C PHE A 138 -4.02 16.52 -6.99
N LEU A 139 -4.85 15.48 -6.90
CA LEU A 139 -5.92 15.34 -5.93
C LEU A 139 -5.37 14.51 -4.76
N LEU A 140 -5.02 15.18 -3.66
CA LEU A 140 -4.47 14.52 -2.48
C LEU A 140 -5.60 14.12 -1.55
N VAL A 141 -5.61 12.87 -1.09
CA VAL A 141 -6.56 12.35 -0.11
C VAL A 141 -5.83 12.08 1.19
N LEU A 142 -5.89 13.03 2.12
CA LEU A 142 -5.35 12.88 3.46
C LEU A 142 -6.40 12.15 4.32
N ALA A 143 -6.12 10.90 4.67
CA ALA A 143 -7.11 10.00 5.28
C ALA A 143 -6.73 9.66 6.73
N GLY A 144 -7.41 10.31 7.68
CA GLY A 144 -7.22 10.09 9.12
C GLY A 144 -8.28 9.18 9.72
N GLU A 145 -8.09 8.80 10.99
CA GLU A 145 -9.09 8.06 11.76
C GLU A 145 -9.75 8.95 12.82
N THR A 146 -11.05 8.73 13.08
CA THR A 146 -11.78 9.47 14.13
C THR A 146 -11.15 9.32 15.52
N ARG A 147 -10.36 8.26 15.74
CA ARG A 147 -9.60 8.01 16.98
C ARG A 147 -8.54 9.07 17.28
N ASP A 148 -8.10 9.79 16.26
CA ASP A 148 -7.10 10.85 16.36
C ASP A 148 -7.64 12.21 15.86
N ARG A 149 -8.98 12.37 15.87
CA ARG A 149 -9.68 13.46 15.19
C ARG A 149 -9.12 14.85 15.46
N ASN A 150 -8.90 15.21 16.73
CA ASN A 150 -8.52 16.58 17.09
C ASN A 150 -7.11 16.92 16.59
N ASN A 151 -6.16 16.01 16.78
CA ASN A 151 -4.79 16.15 16.29
C ASN A 151 -4.76 16.16 14.75
N PHE A 152 -5.46 15.21 14.13
CA PHE A 152 -5.51 15.09 12.67
C PHE A 152 -6.12 16.32 11.99
N LEU A 153 -7.21 16.89 12.54
CA LEU A 153 -7.85 18.07 11.96
C LEU A 153 -6.96 19.32 12.05
N ASP A 154 -6.24 19.52 13.16
CA ASP A 154 -5.24 20.59 13.29
C ASP A 154 -4.13 20.45 12.24
N VAL A 155 -3.58 19.24 12.11
CA VAL A 155 -2.55 18.94 11.10
C VAL A 155 -3.08 19.18 9.68
N ALA A 156 -4.28 18.71 9.38
CA ALA A 156 -4.90 18.87 8.07
C ALA A 156 -5.16 20.35 7.73
N GLU A 157 -5.59 21.16 8.70
CA GLU A 157 -5.77 22.59 8.54
C GLU A 157 -4.43 23.29 8.24
N ARG A 158 -3.39 23.00 9.02
CA ARG A 158 -2.04 23.55 8.81
C ARG A 158 -1.49 23.20 7.43
N LEU A 159 -1.66 21.95 6.99
CA LEU A 159 -1.24 21.50 5.66
C LEU A 159 -2.04 22.19 4.55
N ASN A 160 -3.35 22.37 4.74
CA ASN A 160 -4.18 23.06 3.76
C ASN A 160 -3.82 24.55 3.64
N GLN A 161 -3.49 25.21 4.76
CA GLN A 161 -2.97 26.59 4.73
C GLN A 161 -1.64 26.68 3.98
N LYS A 162 -0.71 25.75 4.23
CA LYS A 162 0.64 25.76 3.64
C LYS A 162 0.66 25.34 2.17
N TYR A 163 -0.10 24.32 1.78
CA TYR A 163 -0.01 23.66 0.48
C TYR A 163 -1.29 23.67 -0.35
N GLY A 164 -2.43 24.10 0.19
CA GLY A 164 -3.73 24.04 -0.51
C GLY A 164 -3.76 24.76 -1.86
N HIS A 165 -2.92 25.79 -2.04
CA HIS A 165 -2.78 26.53 -3.29
C HIS A 165 -1.87 25.85 -4.33
N LYS A 166 -1.12 24.81 -3.96
CA LYS A 166 -0.18 24.10 -4.84
C LYS A 166 -0.83 22.94 -5.58
N PHE A 167 -1.85 22.32 -4.99
CA PHE A 167 -2.48 21.10 -5.49
C PHE A 167 -3.87 21.39 -6.06
N LEU A 168 -4.41 20.46 -6.85
CA LEU A 168 -5.78 20.59 -7.36
C LEU A 168 -6.77 20.73 -6.20
N LYS A 169 -6.64 19.82 -5.22
CA LYS A 169 -7.44 19.78 -4.02
C LYS A 169 -6.77 18.88 -2.99
N ILE A 170 -6.91 19.24 -1.71
CA ILE A 170 -6.63 18.36 -0.58
C ILE A 170 -7.98 17.94 0.01
N LEU A 171 -8.33 16.66 -0.16
CA LEU A 171 -9.49 16.04 0.44
C LEU A 171 -9.10 15.46 1.79
N VAL A 172 -9.68 15.98 2.85
CA VAL A 172 -9.49 15.48 4.22
C VAL A 172 -10.62 14.53 4.55
N THR A 173 -10.30 13.30 4.93
CA THR A 173 -11.29 12.29 5.32
C THR A 173 -11.02 11.76 6.72
N LEU A 174 -12.08 11.40 7.43
CA LEU A 174 -12.04 10.80 8.76
C LEU A 174 -12.80 9.48 8.74
N HIS A 175 -12.08 8.36 8.83
CA HIS A 175 -12.68 7.04 8.94
C HIS A 175 -13.45 6.91 10.26
N PRO A 176 -14.74 6.53 10.24
CA PRO A 176 -15.56 6.38 11.44
C PRO A 176 -15.14 5.15 12.26
N GLN A 177 -15.34 5.22 13.57
CA GLN A 177 -15.09 4.08 14.46
C GLN A 177 -16.25 3.07 14.44
N ASN A 178 -15.94 1.81 14.75
CA ASN A 178 -16.90 0.76 15.09
C ASN A 178 -17.94 0.43 14.00
N LEU A 179 -17.52 0.40 12.73
CA LEU A 179 -18.35 -0.16 11.67
C LEU A 179 -18.49 -1.68 11.86
N ALA A 180 -19.73 -2.17 11.87
CA ALA A 180 -20.08 -3.54 12.31
C ALA A 180 -19.44 -4.65 11.46
N ASP A 181 -19.09 -4.35 10.22
CA ASP A 181 -18.54 -5.29 9.23
C ASP A 181 -17.11 -4.95 8.80
N GLU A 182 -16.38 -4.15 9.58
CA GLU A 182 -15.05 -3.65 9.19
C GLU A 182 -13.99 -3.86 10.27
N ILE A 183 -12.83 -4.38 9.87
CA ILE A 183 -11.65 -4.49 10.74
C ILE A 183 -10.91 -3.15 10.69
N PRO A 184 -10.69 -2.44 11.80
CA PRO A 184 -9.94 -1.20 11.79
C PRO A 184 -8.52 -1.38 11.24
N GLY A 185 -8.08 -0.44 10.40
CA GLY A 185 -6.72 -0.42 9.86
C GLY A 185 -6.60 0.37 8.56
N LYS A 186 -5.38 0.40 8.00
CA LYS A 186 -5.03 1.16 6.79
C LYS A 186 -5.97 0.85 5.62
N GLY A 187 -6.26 -0.43 5.36
CA GLY A 187 -7.13 -0.83 4.24
C GLY A 187 -8.55 -0.27 4.34
N SER A 188 -9.14 -0.36 5.52
CA SER A 188 -10.47 0.16 5.87
C SER A 188 -10.55 1.69 5.74
N ASN A 189 -9.53 2.37 6.24
CA ASN A 189 -9.40 3.82 6.10
C ASN A 189 -9.33 4.26 4.62
N ILE A 190 -8.46 3.63 3.82
CA ILE A 190 -8.36 3.93 2.38
C ILE A 190 -9.66 3.61 1.63
N ASN A 191 -10.33 2.50 1.95
CA ASN A 191 -11.60 2.14 1.32
C ASN A 191 -12.67 3.22 1.53
N TYR A 192 -12.84 3.66 2.78
CA TYR A 192 -13.73 4.77 3.11
C TYR A 192 -13.33 6.07 2.41
N ALA A 193 -12.04 6.41 2.43
CA ALA A 193 -11.51 7.59 1.77
C ALA A 193 -11.73 7.53 0.24
N GLY A 194 -11.65 6.34 -0.36
CA GLY A 194 -11.93 6.10 -1.78
C GLY A 194 -13.37 6.44 -2.15
N HIS A 195 -14.35 6.04 -1.33
CA HIS A 195 -15.74 6.44 -1.54
C HIS A 195 -15.97 7.95 -1.40
N GLN A 196 -15.24 8.64 -0.53
CA GLN A 196 -15.33 10.11 -0.46
C GLN A 196 -14.64 10.78 -1.65
N ALA A 197 -13.49 10.26 -2.09
CA ALA A 197 -12.78 10.73 -3.27
C ALA A 197 -13.63 10.56 -4.53
N GLN A 198 -14.35 9.43 -4.64
CA GLN A 198 -15.28 9.16 -5.74
C GLN A 198 -16.34 10.26 -5.87
N LYS A 199 -17.00 10.63 -4.77
CA LYS A 199 -18.00 11.72 -4.77
C LYS A 199 -17.42 13.03 -5.26
N LEU A 200 -16.22 13.38 -4.79
CA LEU A 200 -15.52 14.59 -5.21
C LEU A 200 -15.13 14.55 -6.70
N ILE A 201 -14.69 13.40 -7.20
CA ILE A 201 -14.36 13.17 -8.61
C ILE A 201 -15.61 13.36 -9.48
N ASP A 202 -16.74 12.79 -9.07
CA ASP A 202 -18.03 12.92 -9.75
C ASP A 202 -18.51 14.38 -9.77
N GLU A 203 -18.37 15.11 -8.65
CA GLU A 203 -18.68 16.53 -8.53
C GLU A 203 -17.82 17.41 -9.46
N LEU A 204 -16.51 17.12 -9.52
CA LEU A 204 -15.56 17.82 -10.38
C LEU A 204 -15.64 17.38 -11.85
N LYS A 205 -16.41 16.32 -12.16
CA LYS A 205 -16.57 15.74 -13.50
C LYS A 205 -15.23 15.34 -14.13
N ILE A 206 -14.30 14.84 -13.33
CA ILE A 206 -13.01 14.35 -13.83
C ILE A 206 -13.25 12.97 -14.47
N PRO A 207 -12.87 12.74 -15.74
CA PRO A 207 -13.05 11.43 -16.38
C PRO A 207 -12.21 10.35 -15.70
N TYR A 208 -12.82 9.23 -15.33
CA TYR A 208 -12.14 8.15 -14.59
C TYR A 208 -10.96 7.55 -15.35
N GLU A 209 -11.07 7.46 -16.68
CA GLU A 209 -10.02 6.99 -17.58
C GLU A 209 -8.79 7.90 -17.62
N LYS A 210 -8.90 9.11 -17.07
CA LYS A 210 -7.81 10.09 -16.95
C LYS A 210 -7.25 10.17 -15.52
N ILE A 211 -7.61 9.26 -14.62
CA ILE A 211 -7.12 9.27 -13.23
C ILE A 211 -6.08 8.17 -13.03
N ILE A 212 -4.89 8.56 -12.60
CA ILE A 212 -3.85 7.63 -12.13
C ILE A 212 -3.88 7.61 -10.61
N VAL A 213 -4.14 6.45 -10.03
CA VAL A 213 -4.28 6.29 -8.57
C VAL A 213 -2.96 5.82 -7.96
N SER A 214 -2.52 6.48 -6.90
CA SER A 214 -1.38 6.10 -6.07
C SER A 214 -1.80 5.98 -4.61
N SER A 215 -1.35 4.94 -3.92
CA SER A 215 -1.58 4.74 -2.49
C SER A 215 -0.23 4.67 -1.79
N PHE A 216 0.13 5.73 -1.07
CA PHE A 216 1.41 5.84 -0.38
C PHE A 216 1.26 5.64 1.12
N ASP A 217 2.35 5.28 1.78
CA ASP A 217 2.47 5.53 3.21
C ASP A 217 2.71 7.03 3.44
N ILE A 218 2.28 7.56 4.58
CA ILE A 218 2.35 9.00 4.86
C ILE A 218 3.78 9.53 4.95
N ASP A 219 4.79 8.67 5.11
CA ASP A 219 6.22 9.00 5.15
C ASP A 219 6.93 8.81 3.79
N THR A 220 6.17 8.55 2.71
CA THR A 220 6.73 8.34 1.37
C THR A 220 7.21 9.66 0.75
N CYS A 221 8.52 9.84 0.65
CA CYS A 221 9.14 10.91 -0.12
C CYS A 221 9.43 10.45 -1.56
N VAL A 222 8.63 10.88 -2.53
CA VAL A 222 8.78 10.49 -3.94
C VAL A 222 10.01 11.12 -4.61
N TYR A 223 10.58 10.42 -5.60
CA TYR A 223 11.61 10.99 -6.47
C TYR A 223 11.03 12.13 -7.34
N PRO A 224 11.80 13.19 -7.67
CA PRO A 224 11.26 14.35 -8.39
C PRO A 224 10.50 14.00 -9.69
N ASP A 225 11.00 13.04 -10.46
CA ASP A 225 10.40 12.65 -11.75
C ASP A 225 9.38 11.50 -11.64
N TYR A 226 9.02 11.05 -10.43
CA TYR A 226 8.16 9.89 -10.22
C TYR A 226 6.83 9.98 -10.99
N PHE A 227 6.12 11.10 -10.90
CA PHE A 227 4.83 11.27 -11.55
C PHE A 227 4.94 11.44 -13.07
N ALA A 228 6.00 12.08 -13.56
CA ALA A 228 6.27 12.16 -14.99
C ALA A 228 6.52 10.77 -15.58
N TYR A 229 7.34 9.95 -14.92
CA TYR A 229 7.59 8.56 -15.32
C TYR A 229 6.33 7.70 -15.25
N LEU A 230 5.54 7.86 -14.19
CA LEU A 230 4.30 7.12 -14.01
C LEU A 230 3.34 7.41 -15.17
N THR A 231 3.11 8.69 -15.49
CA THR A 231 2.25 9.10 -16.61
C THR A 231 2.84 8.70 -17.96
N TYR A 232 4.16 8.66 -18.10
CA TYR A 232 4.79 8.13 -19.32
C TYR A 232 4.46 6.65 -19.53
N LYS A 233 4.38 5.85 -18.46
CA LYS A 233 4.12 4.40 -18.53
C LYS A 233 2.66 4.00 -18.76
N TYR A 234 1.69 4.82 -18.33
CA TYR A 234 0.25 4.59 -18.54
C TYR A 234 -0.23 5.31 -19.79
#